data_AF-A0AAP2RJM6-F1
#
_entry.id   AF-A0AAP2RJM6-F1
#
_cell.length_a   1.000
_cell.length_b   1.000
_cell.length_c   1.000
_cell.angle_alpha   90.00
_cell.angle_beta   90.00
_cell.angle_gamma   90.00
#
_symmetry.space_group_name_H-M   'P 1'
#
loop_
_entity.id
_entity.type
_entity.pdbx_description
1 polymer ?
#
loop_
_entity_poly.entity_id
_entity_poly.type
_entity_poly.pdbx_seq_one_letter_code
_entity_poly.pdbx_strand_id
1 'polypeptide(L)'
;MRTECGIIQDLLPLYADGVCSPESKAAIEQHLEECSECRETYQRAFRTVPDSPELEPDAVEEGKEFRHGLRKVRRRWIYSLIAALLAVPLVFMSIAQITGDGICFSNLGQIMGGRHFLSLLKKGAYGEAFDMLDSESTWEDLTDYEKYRGEGVKTEEYQAIEVDGKIWMFSPTEMAKYFNGIPDALEGEAALDFWETICQHTQSNNTHFIIPAEAYDKLKSEGWLGDGSFDREEDRKIQRPIRVRNLEGDSYCIGTMSDVGQDPYTDERDLDSYYYEFACVPEWIWKKMEEREQQDKEAFEKRAEQYLSIGYEGWREKSREQFIDGMEEWEEEYGRVAGILFHSAYYNEGGDSALGPRSGVWQLDFSLRFSEEESGGEGITLAVTKGKIRLKGGYYRSDDSIVSRFLNALSEADFYTLPYAEE
;
A
#
# COMPACT_ATOMS: atom_id res chain seq x y z
N MET A 1 -23.16 65.08 16.23
CA MET A 1 -23.06 63.61 16.42
C MET A 1 -23.85 62.86 15.34
N ARG A 2 -23.49 62.99 14.06
CA ARG A 2 -24.14 62.20 12.98
C ARG A 2 -23.53 60.83 12.77
N THR A 3 -22.24 60.68 13.08
CA THR A 3 -21.46 59.44 12.92
C THR A 3 -21.83 58.37 13.95
N GLU A 4 -22.09 58.75 15.21
CA GLU A 4 -22.52 57.81 16.25
C GLU A 4 -23.96 57.31 16.02
N CYS A 5 -24.86 58.15 15.50
CA CYS A 5 -26.25 57.73 15.22
C CYS A 5 -26.32 56.63 14.14
N GLY A 6 -25.49 56.69 13.10
CA GLY A 6 -25.46 55.67 12.05
C GLY A 6 -25.06 54.29 12.60
N ILE A 7 -24.01 54.26 13.43
CA ILE A 7 -23.55 53.03 14.09
C ILE A 7 -24.65 52.47 15.00
N ILE A 8 -25.30 53.35 15.79
CA ILE A 8 -26.36 52.91 16.69
C ILE A 8 -27.56 52.36 15.91
N GLN A 9 -27.98 53.03 14.83
CA GLN A 9 -29.10 52.59 13.98
C GLN A 9 -28.83 51.22 13.33
N ASP A 10 -27.61 50.98 12.85
CA ASP A 10 -27.19 49.68 12.29
C ASP A 10 -27.21 48.54 13.34
N LEU A 11 -27.00 48.88 14.61
CA LEU A 11 -26.99 47.93 15.72
C LEU A 11 -28.37 47.74 16.38
N LEU A 12 -29.37 48.59 16.10
CA LEU A 12 -30.72 48.46 16.65
C LEU A 12 -31.37 47.09 16.39
N PRO A 13 -31.22 46.44 15.22
CA PRO A 13 -31.74 45.09 14.99
C PRO A 13 -31.13 44.06 15.95
N LEU A 14 -29.80 44.13 16.16
CA LEU A 14 -29.08 43.21 17.05
C LEU A 14 -29.41 43.47 18.53
N TYR A 15 -29.63 44.74 18.90
CA TYR A 15 -30.08 45.15 20.22
C TYR A 15 -31.51 44.65 20.50
N ALA A 16 -32.43 44.78 19.54
CA ALA A 16 -33.79 44.26 19.63
C ALA A 16 -33.85 42.73 19.71
N ASP A 17 -32.90 42.04 19.05
CA ASP A 17 -32.76 40.57 19.09
C ASP A 17 -32.02 40.05 20.34
N GLY A 18 -31.50 40.95 21.20
CA GLY A 18 -30.91 40.60 22.49
C GLY A 18 -29.55 39.89 22.41
N VAL A 19 -28.85 40.02 21.29
CA VAL A 19 -27.57 39.33 21.01
C VAL A 19 -26.34 40.24 21.13
N CYS A 20 -26.54 41.50 21.52
CA CYS A 20 -25.45 42.43 21.80
C CYS A 20 -24.67 42.02 23.06
N SER A 21 -23.35 42.29 23.07
CA SER A 21 -22.55 42.19 24.28
C SER A 21 -23.02 43.20 25.34
N PRO A 22 -22.77 42.96 26.63
CA PRO A 22 -23.15 43.89 27.70
C PRO A 22 -22.64 45.33 27.47
N GLU A 23 -21.42 45.47 26.96
CA GLU A 23 -20.78 46.75 26.66
C GLU A 23 -21.49 47.48 25.52
N SER A 24 -21.82 46.74 24.45
CA SER A 24 -22.54 47.28 23.30
C SER A 24 -23.98 47.67 23.66
N LYS A 25 -24.60 46.89 24.54
CA LYS A 25 -25.96 47.14 25.03
C LYS A 25 -26.03 48.43 25.85
N ALA A 26 -25.09 48.63 26.78
CA ALA A 26 -25.02 49.84 27.59
C ALA A 26 -24.79 51.10 26.74
N ALA A 27 -23.92 51.01 25.72
CA ALA A 27 -23.66 52.10 24.79
C ALA A 27 -24.92 52.50 23.97
N ILE A 28 -25.71 51.51 23.55
CA ILE A 28 -26.96 51.74 22.82
C ILE A 28 -28.03 52.35 23.74
N GLU A 29 -28.17 51.85 24.98
CA GLU A 29 -29.12 52.38 25.96
C GLU A 29 -28.83 53.84 26.31
N GLN A 30 -27.58 54.16 26.60
CA GLN A 30 -27.13 55.54 26.86
C GLN A 30 -27.44 56.45 25.66
N HIS A 31 -27.18 55.99 24.43
CA HIS A 31 -27.46 56.78 23.24
C HIS A 31 -28.97 57.00 23.00
N LEU A 32 -29.81 56.00 23.30
CA LEU A 32 -31.27 56.13 23.19
C LEU A 32 -31.86 57.07 24.24
N GLU A 33 -31.19 57.30 25.37
CA GLU A 33 -31.55 58.30 26.39
C GLU A 33 -31.22 59.74 25.95
N GLU A 34 -30.17 59.92 25.16
CA GLU A 34 -29.67 61.23 24.74
C GLU A 34 -30.16 61.65 23.33
N CYS A 35 -30.46 60.69 22.45
CA CYS A 35 -30.83 60.95 21.05
C CYS A 35 -32.29 60.60 20.76
N SER A 36 -33.12 61.63 20.52
CA SER A 36 -34.53 61.47 20.17
C SER A 36 -34.74 60.82 18.79
N GLU A 37 -33.86 61.07 17.82
CA GLU A 37 -33.95 60.51 16.46
C GLU A 37 -33.74 58.98 16.47
N CYS A 38 -32.69 58.50 17.13
CA CYS A 38 -32.45 57.06 17.31
C CYS A 38 -33.54 56.40 18.17
N ARG A 39 -34.07 57.11 19.18
CA ARG A 39 -35.20 56.64 19.99
C ARG A 39 -36.47 56.46 19.16
N GLU A 40 -36.80 57.41 18.30
CA GLU A 40 -37.95 57.31 17.40
C GLU A 40 -37.76 56.20 16.36
N THR A 41 -36.57 56.07 15.77
CA THR A 41 -36.26 54.96 14.86
C THR A 41 -36.40 53.62 15.57
N TYR A 42 -35.88 53.51 16.81
CA TYR A 42 -36.04 52.30 17.62
C TYR A 42 -37.52 52.00 17.92
N GLN A 43 -38.30 53.01 18.28
CA GLN A 43 -39.73 52.85 18.57
C GLN A 43 -40.53 52.46 17.32
N ARG A 44 -40.35 53.16 16.19
CA ARG A 44 -41.11 52.89 14.96
C ARG A 44 -40.76 51.55 14.33
N ALA A 45 -39.49 51.16 14.33
CA ALA A 45 -39.04 49.96 13.65
C ALA A 45 -39.06 48.71 14.55
N PHE A 46 -38.93 48.88 15.88
CA PHE A 46 -38.70 47.74 16.79
C PHE A 46 -39.58 47.74 18.06
N ARG A 47 -40.41 48.77 18.32
CA ARG A 47 -41.32 48.82 19.49
C ARG A 47 -42.78 49.03 19.08
N THR A 48 -43.55 47.96 18.99
CA THR A 48 -45.00 48.02 18.74
C THR A 48 -45.79 48.29 20.03
N VAL A 49 -46.19 49.54 20.34
CA VAL A 49 -47.49 49.88 20.99
C VAL A 49 -47.79 51.40 20.83
N PRO A 50 -49.07 51.84 20.77
CA PRO A 50 -49.77 52.19 22.01
C PRO A 50 -51.26 51.77 22.09
N ASP A 51 -51.76 51.79 23.33
CA ASP A 51 -53.12 51.56 23.84
C ASP A 51 -54.31 51.84 22.89
N SER A 52 -55.06 50.77 22.57
CA SER A 52 -56.53 50.62 22.39
C SER A 52 -57.31 51.46 21.34
N PRO A 53 -58.43 50.99 20.75
CA PRO A 53 -59.09 49.68 20.86
C PRO A 53 -59.21 48.90 19.53
N GLU A 54 -59.43 47.58 19.65
CA GLU A 54 -60.10 46.72 18.65
C GLU A 54 -59.37 46.42 17.33
N LEU A 55 -58.28 45.63 17.36
CA LEU A 55 -57.89 44.77 16.24
C LEU A 55 -57.27 43.45 16.75
N GLU A 56 -57.57 42.37 16.02
CA GLU A 56 -57.69 40.97 16.45
C GLU A 56 -56.41 40.26 16.95
N PRO A 57 -56.55 39.23 17.83
CA PRO A 57 -55.44 38.54 18.52
C PRO A 57 -54.56 37.63 17.63
N ASP A 58 -54.80 37.51 16.33
CA ASP A 58 -54.19 36.47 15.50
C ASP A 58 -52.78 36.85 14.97
N ALA A 59 -52.43 38.14 14.87
CA ALA A 59 -51.17 38.57 14.24
C ALA A 59 -49.91 38.49 15.13
N VAL A 60 -50.06 38.32 16.45
CA VAL A 60 -48.94 38.27 17.41
C VAL A 60 -48.42 36.85 17.64
N GLU A 61 -49.24 35.82 17.39
CA GLU A 61 -48.79 34.42 17.40
C GLU A 61 -47.98 34.06 16.15
N GLU A 62 -48.38 34.54 14.96
CA GLU A 62 -47.70 34.24 13.69
C GLU A 62 -46.21 34.63 13.68
N GLY A 63 -45.84 35.75 14.29
CA GLY A 63 -44.45 36.21 14.36
C GLY A 63 -43.55 35.43 15.33
N LYS A 64 -44.13 34.72 16.32
CA LYS A 64 -43.41 33.80 17.20
C LYS A 64 -43.28 32.42 16.55
N GLU A 65 -44.31 31.95 15.86
CA GLU A 65 -44.26 30.73 15.07
C GLU A 65 -43.25 30.82 13.91
N PHE A 66 -43.19 31.96 13.22
CA PHE A 66 -42.22 32.19 12.14
C PHE A 66 -40.77 32.16 12.65
N ARG A 67 -40.47 32.81 13.79
CA ARG A 67 -39.14 32.77 14.43
C ARG A 67 -38.77 31.40 14.98
N HIS A 68 -39.74 30.64 15.51
CA HIS A 68 -39.51 29.28 15.97
C HIS A 68 -39.31 28.30 14.79
N GLY A 69 -40.02 28.53 13.67
CA GLY A 69 -39.85 27.85 12.39
C GLY A 69 -38.47 28.07 11.77
N LEU A 70 -38.00 29.33 11.70
CA LEU A 70 -36.65 29.67 11.24
C LEU A 70 -35.54 29.05 12.11
N ARG A 71 -35.70 28.99 13.43
CA ARG A 71 -34.76 28.27 14.33
C ARG A 71 -34.78 26.76 14.13
N LYS A 72 -35.93 26.17 13.79
CA LYS A 72 -36.09 24.73 13.52
C LYS A 72 -35.49 24.36 12.15
N VAL A 73 -35.70 25.21 11.15
CA VAL A 73 -35.10 25.11 9.82
C VAL A 73 -33.58 25.28 9.93
N ARG A 74 -33.07 26.34 10.57
CA ARG A 74 -31.62 26.57 10.76
C ARG A 74 -30.94 25.42 11.52
N ARG A 75 -31.59 24.83 12.53
CA ARG A 75 -31.07 23.63 13.21
C ARG A 75 -31.00 22.42 12.27
N ARG A 76 -32.02 22.18 11.45
CA ARG A 76 -31.98 21.12 10.43
C ARG A 76 -30.85 21.34 9.43
N TRP A 77 -30.65 22.56 8.95
CA TRP A 77 -29.52 22.88 8.06
C TRP A 77 -28.16 22.66 8.73
N ILE A 78 -28.01 23.05 10.01
CA ILE A 78 -26.78 22.80 10.78
C ILE A 78 -26.56 21.28 10.95
N TYR A 79 -27.59 20.51 11.31
CA TYR A 79 -27.47 19.06 11.42
C TYR A 79 -27.16 18.40 10.08
N SER A 80 -27.77 18.87 8.98
CA SER A 80 -27.44 18.40 7.62
C SER A 80 -26.02 18.76 7.22
N LEU A 81 -25.52 19.94 7.59
CA LEU A 81 -24.14 20.35 7.33
C LEU A 81 -23.15 19.50 8.14
N ILE A 82 -23.41 19.26 9.42
CA ILE A 82 -22.59 18.38 10.27
C ILE A 82 -22.63 16.95 9.73
N ALA A 83 -23.82 16.45 9.34
CA ALA A 83 -23.96 15.13 8.76
C ALA A 83 -23.18 15.00 7.46
N ALA A 84 -23.23 16.00 6.57
CA ALA A 84 -22.43 16.02 5.35
C ALA A 84 -20.92 16.08 5.65
N LEU A 85 -20.51 16.91 6.62
CA LEU A 85 -19.11 17.04 7.04
C LEU A 85 -18.54 15.74 7.61
N LEU A 86 -19.35 14.91 8.26
CA LEU A 86 -18.95 13.59 8.74
C LEU A 86 -19.07 12.50 7.66
N ALA A 87 -20.12 12.54 6.84
CA ALA A 87 -20.38 11.51 5.83
C ALA A 87 -19.35 11.53 4.69
N VAL A 88 -18.91 12.72 4.26
CA VAL A 88 -17.97 12.85 3.14
C VAL A 88 -16.63 12.15 3.45
N PRO A 89 -15.91 12.43 4.55
CA PRO A 89 -14.69 11.71 4.90
C PRO A 89 -14.90 10.20 5.05
N LEU A 90 -16.03 9.76 5.62
CA LEU A 90 -16.35 8.34 5.76
C LEU A 90 -16.45 7.66 4.40
N VAL A 91 -17.14 8.26 3.42
CA VAL A 91 -17.24 7.73 2.07
C VAL A 91 -15.86 7.67 1.40
N PHE A 92 -15.06 8.72 1.52
CA PHE A 92 -13.69 8.73 0.99
C PHE A 92 -12.81 7.63 1.60
N MET A 93 -12.86 7.46 2.93
CA MET A 93 -12.12 6.40 3.62
C MET A 93 -12.64 5.00 3.27
N SER A 94 -13.94 4.84 3.02
CA SER A 94 -14.51 3.57 2.55
C SER A 94 -14.04 3.23 1.13
N ILE A 95 -13.98 4.21 0.23
CA ILE A 95 -13.43 4.01 -1.12
C ILE A 95 -11.96 3.61 -1.00
N ALA A 96 -11.16 4.36 -0.24
CA ALA A 96 -9.74 4.07 -0.01
C ALA A 96 -9.51 2.66 0.59
N GLN A 97 -10.41 2.20 1.47
CA GLN A 97 -10.35 0.85 2.03
C GLN A 97 -10.56 -0.24 0.98
N ILE A 98 -11.43 0.02 -0.01
CA ILE A 98 -11.76 -0.95 -1.07
C ILE A 98 -10.73 -0.90 -2.19
N THR A 99 -10.22 0.28 -2.54
CA THR A 99 -9.23 0.45 -3.62
C THR A 99 -7.82 0.10 -3.17
N GLY A 100 -7.58 -0.05 -1.87
CA GLY A 100 -6.23 -0.27 -1.34
C GLY A 100 -5.32 0.96 -1.52
N ASP A 101 -5.88 2.16 -1.66
CA ASP A 101 -5.10 3.37 -1.91
C ASP A 101 -5.65 4.57 -1.13
N GLY A 102 -4.75 5.29 -0.47
CA GLY A 102 -5.04 6.46 0.34
C GLY A 102 -5.28 6.17 1.83
N ILE A 103 -5.80 7.17 2.53
CA ILE A 103 -6.07 7.10 3.97
C ILE A 103 -7.41 6.39 4.19
N CYS A 104 -7.39 5.32 4.98
CA CYS A 104 -8.55 4.49 5.26
C CYS A 104 -8.63 4.09 6.74
N PHE A 105 -9.67 3.32 7.10
CA PHE A 105 -9.91 2.97 8.50
C PHE A 105 -8.82 2.07 9.08
N SER A 106 -8.28 1.15 8.29
CA SER A 106 -7.28 0.18 8.76
C SER A 106 -5.87 0.76 8.89
N ASN A 107 -5.54 1.86 8.19
CA ASN A 107 -4.16 2.37 8.12
C ASN A 107 -3.92 3.66 8.92
N LEU A 108 -4.93 4.27 9.54
CA LEU A 108 -4.75 5.47 10.36
C LEU A 108 -3.71 5.29 11.48
N GLY A 109 -3.79 4.18 12.22
CA GLY A 109 -2.83 3.86 13.28
C GLY A 109 -1.41 3.63 12.74
N GLN A 110 -1.32 3.04 11.55
CA GLN A 110 -0.06 2.79 10.86
C GLN A 110 0.59 4.11 10.42
N ILE A 111 -0.19 5.03 9.85
CA ILE A 111 0.25 6.39 9.49
C ILE A 111 0.74 7.14 10.74
N MET A 112 0.01 7.07 11.85
CA MET A 112 0.44 7.69 13.10
C MET A 112 1.74 7.06 13.62
N GLY A 113 1.89 5.74 13.54
CA GLY A 113 3.12 5.03 13.90
C GLY A 113 4.32 5.48 13.06
N GLY A 114 4.19 5.50 11.72
CA GLY A 114 5.24 5.99 10.82
C GLY A 114 5.60 7.45 11.08
N ARG A 115 4.61 8.31 11.29
CA ARG A 115 4.83 9.73 11.67
C ARG A 115 5.55 9.86 13.01
N HIS A 116 5.22 9.02 13.98
CA HIS A 116 5.85 9.04 15.29
C HIS A 116 7.33 8.65 15.20
N PHE A 117 7.64 7.57 14.48
CA PHE A 117 9.01 7.14 14.22
C PHE A 117 9.86 8.22 13.55
N LEU A 118 9.36 8.80 12.46
CA LEU A 118 10.09 9.88 11.77
C LEU A 118 10.24 11.12 12.66
N SER A 119 9.24 11.39 13.52
CA SER A 119 9.33 12.46 14.52
C SER A 119 10.42 12.21 15.57
N LEU A 120 10.68 10.95 15.94
CA LEU A 120 11.78 10.59 16.83
C LEU A 120 13.13 10.81 16.15
N LEU A 121 13.29 10.40 14.88
CA LEU A 121 14.50 10.69 14.08
C LEU A 121 14.75 12.20 13.97
N LYS A 122 13.71 12.98 13.68
CA LYS A 122 13.78 14.45 13.65
C LYS A 122 14.19 15.06 15.00
N LYS A 123 13.86 14.43 16.13
CA LYS A 123 14.21 14.90 17.47
C LYS A 123 15.60 14.45 17.94
N GLY A 124 16.25 13.53 17.21
CA GLY A 124 17.48 12.87 17.67
C GLY A 124 17.23 11.81 18.75
N ALA A 125 15.99 11.32 18.88
CA ALA A 125 15.64 10.27 19.85
C ALA A 125 15.85 8.88 19.22
N TYR A 126 17.08 8.59 18.77
CA TYR A 126 17.39 7.40 17.96
C TYR A 126 17.13 6.08 18.66
N GLY A 127 17.41 6.00 19.96
CA GLY A 127 17.10 4.80 20.75
C GLY A 127 15.61 4.48 20.82
N GLU A 128 14.75 5.50 20.98
CA GLU A 128 13.30 5.32 20.95
C GLU A 128 12.82 4.95 19.54
N ALA A 129 13.43 5.54 18.50
CA ALA A 129 13.12 5.20 17.11
C ALA A 129 13.45 3.73 16.81
N PHE A 130 14.60 3.24 17.28
CA PHE A 130 14.99 1.83 17.16
C PHE A 130 13.99 0.88 17.83
N ASP A 131 13.47 1.23 19.01
CA ASP A 131 12.53 0.38 19.74
C ASP A 131 11.18 0.18 19.00
N MET A 132 10.87 1.06 18.04
CA MET A 132 9.72 0.92 17.14
C MET A 132 9.98 -0.04 15.96
N LEU A 133 11.24 -0.37 15.65
CA LEU A 133 11.58 -1.27 14.55
C LEU A 133 11.19 -2.73 14.85
N ASP A 134 10.84 -3.45 13.79
CA ASP A 134 10.44 -4.86 13.78
C ASP A 134 11.64 -5.82 13.90
N SER A 135 12.42 -5.66 14.97
CA SER A 135 13.66 -6.41 15.23
C SER A 135 13.45 -7.92 15.29
N GLU A 136 12.31 -8.40 15.78
CA GLU A 136 11.99 -9.84 15.82
C GLU A 136 11.95 -10.43 14.41
N SER A 137 11.27 -9.74 13.49
CA SER A 137 11.14 -10.27 12.15
C SER A 137 12.42 -10.10 11.33
N THR A 138 13.20 -9.06 11.58
CA THR A 138 14.56 -8.93 11.03
C THR A 138 15.46 -10.07 11.52
N TRP A 139 15.40 -10.40 12.81
CA TRP A 139 16.13 -11.53 13.38
C TRP A 139 15.77 -12.85 12.69
N GLU A 140 14.46 -13.12 12.53
CA GLU A 140 14.00 -14.28 11.78
C GLU A 140 14.52 -14.26 10.33
N ASP A 141 14.51 -13.11 9.64
CA ASP A 141 15.04 -13.00 8.26
C ASP A 141 16.57 -13.29 8.20
N LEU A 142 17.30 -13.08 9.29
CA LEU A 142 18.74 -13.34 9.43
C LEU A 142 19.09 -14.75 9.92
N THR A 143 18.14 -15.47 10.51
CA THR A 143 18.42 -16.75 11.20
C THR A 143 17.57 -17.93 10.73
N ASP A 144 16.50 -17.67 10.00
CA ASP A 144 15.65 -18.69 9.39
C ASP A 144 15.81 -18.68 7.87
N TYR A 145 16.42 -19.74 7.33
CA TYR A 145 16.69 -19.86 5.89
C TYR A 145 15.41 -19.92 5.06
N GLU A 146 14.37 -20.60 5.53
CA GLU A 146 13.11 -20.72 4.78
C GLU A 146 12.44 -19.35 4.63
N LYS A 147 12.58 -18.51 5.65
CA LYS A 147 12.10 -17.14 5.63
C LYS A 147 12.96 -16.22 4.77
N TYR A 148 14.28 -16.39 4.81
CA TYR A 148 15.24 -15.66 3.98
C TYR A 148 15.07 -15.95 2.49
N ARG A 149 14.93 -17.23 2.13
CA ARG A 149 14.72 -17.70 0.75
C ARG A 149 13.39 -17.20 0.18
N GLY A 150 12.37 -17.02 1.02
CA GLY A 150 11.03 -16.58 0.60
C GLY A 150 10.29 -17.63 -0.23
N GLU A 151 9.34 -17.20 -1.07
CA GLU A 151 8.53 -18.07 -1.94
C GLU A 151 9.25 -18.45 -3.26
N GLY A 152 10.58 -18.63 -3.20
CA GLY A 152 11.36 -19.09 -4.36
C GLY A 152 10.92 -20.48 -4.85
N VAL A 153 11.45 -20.89 -6.01
CA VAL A 153 11.18 -22.22 -6.61
C VAL A 153 11.38 -23.31 -5.57
N LYS A 154 10.32 -24.04 -5.22
CA LYS A 154 10.39 -25.16 -4.27
C LYS A 154 10.83 -26.41 -4.99
N THR A 155 12.10 -26.76 -4.82
CA THR A 155 12.71 -27.82 -5.61
C THR A 155 12.01 -29.18 -5.43
N GLU A 156 11.50 -29.42 -4.24
CA GLU A 156 10.75 -30.62 -3.85
C GLU A 156 9.41 -30.80 -4.59
N GLU A 157 8.87 -29.76 -5.22
CA GLU A 157 7.61 -29.83 -5.96
C GLU A 157 7.82 -30.24 -7.43
N TYR A 158 9.07 -30.42 -7.87
CA TYR A 158 9.39 -30.81 -9.24
C TYR A 158 9.51 -32.33 -9.42
N GLN A 159 9.04 -32.81 -10.56
CA GLN A 159 9.04 -34.19 -10.97
C GLN A 159 9.79 -34.37 -12.28
N ALA A 160 10.52 -35.48 -12.41
CA ALA A 160 11.21 -35.80 -13.65
C ALA A 160 10.24 -36.36 -14.71
N ILE A 161 10.34 -35.85 -15.93
CA ILE A 161 9.60 -36.29 -17.10
C ILE A 161 10.53 -36.53 -18.29
N GLU A 162 10.24 -37.53 -19.11
CA GLU A 162 11.04 -37.83 -20.31
C GLU A 162 10.41 -37.23 -21.56
N VAL A 163 11.14 -36.33 -22.23
CA VAL A 163 10.73 -35.67 -23.47
C VAL A 163 11.80 -35.91 -24.52
N ASP A 164 11.44 -36.61 -25.61
CA ASP A 164 12.36 -36.95 -26.71
C ASP A 164 13.70 -37.55 -26.26
N GLY A 165 13.66 -38.45 -25.26
CA GLY A 165 14.84 -39.11 -24.70
C GLY A 165 15.72 -38.23 -23.81
N LYS A 166 15.24 -37.04 -23.43
CA LYS A 166 15.89 -36.14 -22.45
C LYS A 166 15.02 -36.03 -21.20
N ILE A 167 15.65 -35.87 -20.05
CA ILE A 167 14.97 -35.65 -18.77
C ILE A 167 14.73 -34.15 -18.57
N TRP A 168 13.52 -33.83 -18.12
CA TRP A 168 13.07 -32.51 -17.75
C TRP A 168 12.48 -32.54 -16.35
N MET A 169 12.58 -31.44 -15.62
CA MET A 169 12.03 -31.28 -14.28
C MET A 169 10.81 -30.37 -14.37
N PHE A 170 9.68 -30.81 -13.81
CA PHE A 170 8.38 -30.18 -13.96
C PHE A 170 7.66 -30.00 -12.62
N SER A 171 7.17 -28.78 -12.33
CA SER A 171 6.32 -28.52 -11.17
C SER A 171 4.89 -28.14 -11.58
N PRO A 172 3.87 -28.95 -11.20
CA PRO A 172 2.47 -28.57 -11.33
C PRO A 172 2.12 -27.30 -10.53
N THR A 173 2.75 -27.10 -9.37
CA THR A 173 2.47 -25.95 -8.50
C THR A 173 3.00 -24.66 -9.10
N GLU A 174 4.23 -24.65 -9.63
CA GLU A 174 4.79 -23.49 -10.30
C GLU A 174 4.01 -23.16 -11.58
N MET A 175 3.52 -24.19 -12.30
CA MET A 175 2.58 -23.97 -13.39
C MET A 175 1.34 -23.20 -12.91
N ALA A 176 0.76 -23.61 -11.80
CA ALA A 176 -0.45 -22.99 -11.27
C ALA A 176 -0.25 -21.54 -10.80
N LYS A 177 0.97 -21.10 -10.45
CA LYS A 177 1.22 -19.71 -10.04
C LYS A 177 0.98 -18.70 -11.17
N TYR A 178 1.28 -19.07 -12.43
CA TYR A 178 0.95 -18.23 -13.59
C TYR A 178 -0.55 -18.14 -13.87
N PHE A 179 -1.34 -18.97 -13.19
CA PHE A 179 -2.76 -19.10 -13.39
C PHE A 179 -3.46 -18.98 -12.02
N ASN A 180 -3.48 -17.75 -11.49
CA ASN A 180 -4.06 -17.36 -10.20
C ASN A 180 -5.24 -18.23 -9.73
N GLY A 181 -5.04 -19.00 -8.64
CA GLY A 181 -6.13 -19.51 -7.78
C GLY A 181 -6.77 -20.86 -8.14
N ILE A 182 -6.05 -21.77 -8.79
CA ILE A 182 -6.70 -22.85 -9.57
C ILE A 182 -6.57 -24.31 -9.05
N PRO A 183 -5.52 -24.78 -8.33
CA PRO A 183 -5.38 -26.21 -8.05
C PRO A 183 -6.48 -26.83 -7.18
N ASP A 184 -7.12 -26.06 -6.30
CA ASP A 184 -8.04 -26.62 -5.29
C ASP A 184 -9.48 -26.88 -5.81
N ALA A 185 -9.79 -26.54 -7.06
CA ALA A 185 -11.18 -26.51 -7.56
C ALA A 185 -11.46 -27.35 -8.84
N LEU A 186 -10.47 -28.03 -9.41
CA LEU A 186 -10.62 -28.61 -10.75
C LEU A 186 -11.04 -30.09 -10.73
N GLU A 187 -12.34 -30.32 -10.60
CA GLU A 187 -12.98 -31.57 -11.05
C GLU A 187 -14.09 -31.26 -12.07
N GLY A 188 -14.27 -32.12 -13.08
CA GLY A 188 -15.39 -32.01 -14.03
C GLY A 188 -15.21 -30.98 -15.17
N GLU A 189 -16.28 -30.28 -15.53
CA GLU A 189 -16.28 -29.28 -16.64
C GLU A 189 -15.43 -28.04 -16.33
N ALA A 190 -15.35 -27.61 -15.07
CA ALA A 190 -14.52 -26.48 -14.66
C ALA A 190 -13.01 -26.74 -14.91
N ALA A 191 -12.58 -28.00 -14.81
CA ALA A 191 -11.23 -28.42 -15.18
C ALA A 191 -10.96 -28.23 -16.67
N LEU A 192 -11.96 -28.49 -17.51
CA LEU A 192 -11.82 -28.35 -18.97
C LEU A 192 -11.76 -26.90 -19.41
N ASP A 193 -12.71 -26.06 -18.98
CA ASP A 193 -12.72 -24.64 -19.32
C ASP A 193 -11.40 -23.96 -18.90
N PHE A 194 -10.84 -24.40 -17.77
CA PHE A 194 -9.52 -24.01 -17.34
C PHE A 194 -8.43 -24.44 -18.33
N TRP A 195 -8.29 -25.74 -18.61
CA TRP A 195 -7.23 -26.23 -19.50
C TRP A 195 -7.38 -25.71 -20.93
N GLU A 196 -8.61 -25.43 -21.38
CA GLU A 196 -8.89 -24.70 -22.62
C GLU A 196 -8.30 -23.29 -22.56
N THR A 197 -8.62 -22.53 -21.50
CA THR A 197 -8.11 -21.19 -21.29
C THR A 197 -6.58 -21.19 -21.26
N ILE A 198 -5.94 -22.16 -20.59
CA ILE A 198 -4.49 -22.34 -20.61
C ILE A 198 -3.98 -22.54 -22.04
N CYS A 199 -4.59 -23.47 -22.78
CA CYS A 199 -4.23 -23.74 -24.16
C CYS A 199 -4.38 -22.50 -25.04
N GLN A 200 -5.37 -21.64 -24.80
CA GLN A 200 -5.62 -20.41 -25.57
C GLN A 200 -4.70 -19.25 -25.16
N HIS A 201 -4.41 -19.08 -23.87
CA HIS A 201 -3.57 -17.96 -23.38
C HIS A 201 -2.09 -18.16 -23.76
N THR A 202 -1.63 -19.41 -23.74
CA THR A 202 -0.29 -19.80 -24.22
C THR A 202 -0.15 -19.71 -25.74
N GLN A 203 -1.26 -19.61 -26.49
CA GLN A 203 -1.24 -19.28 -27.93
C GLN A 203 -0.97 -17.79 -28.19
N SER A 204 -1.34 -16.89 -27.28
CA SER A 204 -1.17 -15.44 -27.45
C SER A 204 0.12 -14.89 -26.86
N ASN A 205 0.62 -15.49 -25.78
CA ASN A 205 1.84 -15.08 -25.11
C ASN A 205 2.88 -16.20 -25.31
N ASN A 206 3.93 -15.92 -26.08
CA ASN A 206 5.03 -16.82 -26.38
C ASN A 206 5.63 -17.47 -25.11
N THR A 207 5.12 -18.61 -24.67
CA THR A 207 5.81 -19.49 -23.71
C THR A 207 5.06 -20.82 -23.62
N HIS A 208 5.83 -21.89 -23.74
CA HIS A 208 5.55 -23.31 -23.55
C HIS A 208 4.33 -23.68 -22.68
N PHE A 209 3.59 -24.72 -23.05
CA PHE A 209 2.49 -25.27 -22.24
C PHE A 209 2.68 -26.75 -21.94
N ILE A 210 2.23 -27.18 -20.77
CA ILE A 210 2.22 -28.58 -20.32
C ILE A 210 0.86 -28.86 -19.69
N ILE A 211 0.15 -29.88 -20.16
CA ILE A 211 -1.16 -30.25 -19.60
C ILE A 211 -1.29 -31.78 -19.49
N PRO A 212 -2.10 -32.32 -18.55
CA PRO A 212 -2.39 -33.75 -18.49
C PRO A 212 -2.94 -34.26 -19.83
N ALA A 213 -2.46 -35.42 -20.29
CA ALA A 213 -2.81 -35.93 -21.61
C ALA A 213 -4.30 -36.28 -21.74
N GLU A 214 -4.94 -36.67 -20.64
CA GLU A 214 -6.40 -36.89 -20.59
C GLU A 214 -7.18 -35.58 -20.82
N ALA A 215 -6.73 -34.48 -20.22
CA ALA A 215 -7.33 -33.16 -20.44
C ALA A 215 -7.15 -32.71 -21.90
N TYR A 216 -5.96 -32.89 -22.47
CA TYR A 216 -5.69 -32.62 -23.89
C TYR A 216 -6.61 -33.42 -24.81
N ASP A 217 -6.73 -34.73 -24.59
CA ASP A 217 -7.56 -35.61 -25.41
C ASP A 217 -9.04 -35.22 -25.33
N LYS A 218 -9.51 -34.87 -24.13
CA LYS A 218 -10.91 -34.46 -23.90
C LYS A 218 -11.22 -33.14 -24.61
N LEU A 219 -10.38 -32.12 -24.42
CA LEU A 219 -10.49 -30.83 -25.12
C LEU A 219 -10.48 -30.97 -26.65
N LYS A 220 -9.61 -31.84 -27.16
CA LYS A 220 -9.55 -32.15 -28.59
C LYS A 220 -10.80 -32.86 -29.08
N SER A 221 -11.33 -33.81 -28.31
CA SER A 221 -12.52 -34.59 -28.70
C SER A 221 -13.80 -33.75 -28.74
N GLU A 222 -13.89 -32.74 -27.88
CA GLU A 222 -15.02 -31.81 -27.79
C GLU A 222 -14.89 -30.61 -28.77
N GLY A 223 -13.79 -30.54 -29.52
CA GLY A 223 -13.60 -29.53 -30.57
C GLY A 223 -13.07 -28.18 -30.07
N TRP A 224 -12.65 -28.09 -28.81
CA TRP A 224 -12.05 -26.89 -28.23
C TRP A 224 -10.63 -26.62 -28.73
N LEU A 225 -9.92 -27.66 -29.20
CA LEU A 225 -8.59 -27.55 -29.80
C LEU A 225 -8.68 -27.77 -31.33
N GLY A 226 -8.16 -26.82 -32.11
CA GLY A 226 -8.13 -26.93 -33.58
C GLY A 226 -7.23 -28.05 -34.10
N ASP A 227 -7.32 -28.34 -35.41
CA ASP A 227 -6.65 -29.46 -36.08
C ASP A 227 -5.11 -29.36 -36.23
N GLY A 228 -4.51 -28.36 -35.58
CA GLY A 228 -3.07 -28.12 -35.60
C GLY A 228 -2.59 -27.27 -36.77
N SER A 229 -3.48 -26.56 -37.47
CA SER A 229 -3.11 -25.58 -38.51
C SER A 229 -3.81 -24.23 -38.32
N PHE A 230 -3.37 -23.45 -37.34
CA PHE A 230 -3.79 -22.04 -37.22
C PHE A 230 -2.87 -21.18 -38.08
N ASP A 231 -3.13 -21.17 -39.38
CA ASP A 231 -2.50 -20.27 -40.33
C ASP A 231 -3.31 -18.97 -40.38
N ARG A 232 -2.89 -17.95 -39.61
CA ARG A 232 -3.19 -16.54 -39.89
C ARG A 232 -2.02 -15.68 -39.45
N GLU A 233 -1.22 -15.32 -40.46
CA GLU A 233 -0.32 -14.16 -40.50
C GLU A 233 0.64 -14.00 -39.32
N GLU A 234 1.66 -14.87 -39.24
CA GLU A 234 3.05 -14.57 -38.84
C GLU A 234 3.85 -15.90 -38.83
N ASP A 235 5.16 -15.86 -39.07
CA ASP A 235 6.07 -17.00 -39.33
C ASP A 235 6.26 -18.02 -38.18
N ARG A 236 5.25 -18.23 -37.32
CA ARG A 236 5.26 -19.15 -36.18
C ARG A 236 4.44 -20.40 -36.47
N LYS A 237 5.08 -21.56 -36.45
CA LYS A 237 4.38 -22.86 -36.51
C LYS A 237 4.26 -23.44 -35.12
N ILE A 238 3.02 -23.72 -34.70
CA ILE A 238 2.77 -24.55 -33.51
C ILE A 238 3.35 -25.94 -33.78
N GLN A 239 4.31 -26.39 -32.98
CA GLN A 239 4.70 -27.79 -32.99
C GLN A 239 3.57 -28.61 -32.34
N ARG A 240 3.18 -29.73 -32.96
CA ARG A 240 2.19 -30.64 -32.35
C ARG A 240 2.67 -31.00 -30.94
N PRO A 241 1.80 -30.92 -29.92
CA PRO A 241 2.23 -31.22 -28.56
C PRO A 241 2.71 -32.66 -28.50
N ILE A 242 3.88 -32.83 -27.90
CA ILE A 242 4.55 -34.11 -27.70
C ILE A 242 3.92 -34.75 -26.46
N ARG A 243 3.51 -36.01 -26.59
CA ARG A 243 3.04 -36.78 -25.43
C ARG A 243 4.24 -37.37 -24.71
N VAL A 244 4.32 -37.09 -23.43
CA VAL A 244 5.42 -37.51 -22.54
C VAL A 244 4.85 -38.27 -21.35
N ARG A 245 5.72 -38.96 -20.63
CA ARG A 245 5.36 -39.58 -19.35
C ARG A 245 6.33 -39.13 -18.26
N ASN A 246 5.81 -38.89 -17.06
CA ASN A 246 6.63 -38.78 -15.88
C ASN A 246 7.18 -40.16 -15.47
N LEU A 247 8.12 -40.18 -14.53
CA LEU A 247 8.68 -41.44 -14.01
C LEU A 247 7.67 -42.30 -13.24
N GLU A 248 6.56 -41.71 -12.80
CA GLU A 248 5.46 -42.41 -12.10
C GLU A 248 4.46 -43.06 -13.08
N GLY A 249 4.57 -42.75 -14.37
CA GLY A 249 3.77 -43.32 -15.46
C GLY A 249 2.61 -42.43 -15.94
N ASP A 250 2.39 -41.28 -15.32
CA ASP A 250 1.39 -40.30 -15.72
C ASP A 250 1.76 -39.66 -17.06
N SER A 251 0.76 -39.40 -17.89
CA SER A 251 0.95 -38.91 -19.25
C SER A 251 0.59 -37.45 -19.36
N TYR A 252 1.46 -36.67 -20.01
CA TYR A 252 1.28 -35.23 -20.25
C TYR A 252 1.46 -34.91 -21.74
N CYS A 253 0.93 -33.77 -22.16
CA CYS A 253 1.12 -33.17 -23.47
C CYS A 253 1.90 -31.86 -23.32
N ILE A 254 3.05 -31.77 -23.98
CA ILE A 254 3.95 -30.60 -23.96
C ILE A 254 3.97 -29.96 -25.34
N GLY A 255 3.65 -28.67 -25.41
CA GLY A 255 3.73 -27.90 -26.66
C GLY A 255 4.65 -26.69 -26.54
N THR A 256 5.26 -26.33 -27.66
CA THR A 256 6.11 -25.13 -27.77
C THR A 256 5.63 -24.26 -28.93
N MET A 257 5.64 -22.94 -28.72
CA MET A 257 5.57 -21.97 -29.80
C MET A 257 6.94 -21.32 -29.90
N SER A 258 7.70 -21.68 -30.94
CA SER A 258 8.97 -21.02 -31.25
C SER A 258 8.93 -20.43 -32.65
N ASP A 259 9.66 -19.32 -32.84
CA ASP A 259 10.07 -18.91 -34.17
C ASP A 259 10.89 -20.05 -34.78
N VAL A 260 10.66 -20.36 -36.06
CA VAL A 260 11.28 -21.52 -36.72
C VAL A 260 12.81 -21.48 -36.59
N GLY A 261 13.39 -22.39 -35.80
CA GLY A 261 14.83 -22.64 -35.75
C GLY A 261 15.60 -22.10 -34.53
N GLN A 262 14.94 -21.52 -33.52
CA GLN A 262 15.59 -21.24 -32.24
C GLN A 262 15.25 -22.32 -31.20
N ASP A 263 16.26 -22.91 -30.58
CA ASP A 263 16.11 -23.73 -29.38
C ASP A 263 16.11 -22.78 -28.16
N PRO A 264 14.95 -22.52 -27.53
CA PRO A 264 14.84 -21.56 -26.42
C PRO A 264 15.64 -21.99 -25.18
N TYR A 265 16.22 -23.19 -25.19
CA TYR A 265 16.96 -23.80 -24.08
C TYR A 265 18.49 -23.84 -24.30
N THR A 266 18.98 -23.21 -25.38
CA THR A 266 20.42 -23.20 -25.73
C THR A 266 21.15 -21.92 -25.38
N ASP A 267 20.43 -20.86 -25.03
CA ASP A 267 21.02 -19.57 -24.69
C ASP A 267 21.26 -19.54 -23.17
N GLU A 268 22.50 -19.34 -22.73
CA GLU A 268 22.86 -19.08 -21.32
C GLU A 268 22.36 -17.70 -20.86
N ARG A 269 21.14 -17.31 -21.26
CA ARG A 269 20.50 -16.13 -20.68
C ARG A 269 20.36 -16.36 -19.18
N ASP A 270 20.55 -15.27 -18.46
CA ASP A 270 20.68 -15.18 -17.01
C ASP A 270 19.90 -16.29 -16.28
N LEU A 271 20.62 -17.23 -15.66
CA LEU A 271 20.02 -18.31 -14.85
C LEU A 271 19.07 -17.77 -13.78
N ASP A 272 19.27 -16.51 -13.38
CA ASP A 272 18.39 -15.75 -12.48
C ASP A 272 16.96 -15.63 -13.01
N SER A 273 16.77 -15.41 -14.31
CA SER A 273 15.43 -15.39 -14.92
C SER A 273 14.75 -16.77 -14.87
N TYR A 274 15.53 -17.85 -14.98
CA TYR A 274 15.01 -19.21 -14.87
C TYR A 274 14.58 -19.59 -13.44
N TYR A 275 15.16 -18.92 -12.45
CA TYR A 275 14.85 -19.13 -11.03
C TYR A 275 13.46 -18.63 -10.60
N TYR A 276 12.80 -17.82 -11.45
CA TYR A 276 11.50 -17.22 -11.14
C TYR A 276 10.41 -17.54 -12.18
N GLU A 277 10.74 -18.13 -13.34
CA GLU A 277 9.83 -18.10 -14.51
C GLU A 277 9.36 -19.44 -15.13
N PHE A 278 9.65 -20.64 -14.59
CA PHE A 278 9.36 -21.87 -15.34
C PHE A 278 8.74 -23.03 -14.57
N ALA A 279 7.58 -23.49 -15.04
CA ALA A 279 6.98 -24.76 -14.66
C ALA A 279 7.74 -26.00 -15.15
N CYS A 280 8.66 -25.86 -16.11
CA CYS A 280 9.41 -26.97 -16.70
C CYS A 280 10.79 -26.56 -17.21
N VAL A 281 11.84 -27.24 -16.75
CA VAL A 281 13.24 -26.93 -17.07
C VAL A 281 14.03 -28.21 -17.43
N PRO A 282 15.05 -28.13 -18.31
CA PRO A 282 15.94 -29.27 -18.56
C PRO A 282 16.67 -29.74 -17.30
N GLU A 283 16.94 -31.05 -17.18
CA GLU A 283 17.65 -31.63 -16.01
C GLU A 283 19.01 -30.96 -15.73
N TRP A 284 19.74 -30.53 -16.76
CA TRP A 284 21.05 -29.89 -16.57
C TRP A 284 20.93 -28.46 -16.00
N ILE A 285 19.86 -27.72 -16.32
CA ILE A 285 19.58 -26.40 -15.72
C ILE A 285 19.16 -26.62 -14.27
N TRP A 286 18.28 -27.59 -14.04
CA TRP A 286 17.85 -27.99 -12.70
C TRP A 286 19.01 -28.27 -11.76
N LYS A 287 19.96 -29.11 -12.18
CA LYS A 287 21.15 -29.43 -11.38
C LYS A 287 21.97 -28.19 -11.03
N LYS A 288 22.11 -27.24 -11.96
CA LYS A 288 22.79 -25.95 -11.68
C LYS A 288 22.00 -25.09 -10.68
N MET A 289 20.67 -25.10 -10.75
CA MET A 289 19.82 -24.40 -9.79
C MET A 289 19.95 -25.00 -8.39
N GLU A 290 19.87 -26.34 -8.27
CA GLU A 290 20.08 -27.05 -6.99
C GLU A 290 21.47 -26.78 -6.40
N GLU A 291 22.52 -26.83 -7.22
CA GLU A 291 23.89 -26.52 -6.78
C GLU A 291 24.01 -25.10 -6.23
N ARG A 292 23.38 -24.12 -6.88
CA ARG A 292 23.39 -22.72 -6.44
C ARG A 292 22.57 -22.51 -5.18
N GLU A 293 21.40 -23.15 -5.08
CA GLU A 293 20.56 -23.11 -3.88
C GLU A 293 21.32 -23.63 -2.65
N GLN A 294 22.01 -24.75 -2.82
CA GLN A 294 22.80 -25.36 -1.77
C GLN A 294 23.95 -24.44 -1.34
N GLN A 295 24.64 -23.80 -2.30
CA GLN A 295 25.68 -22.82 -2.01
C GLN A 295 25.13 -21.60 -1.26
N ASP A 296 23.98 -21.07 -1.68
CA ASP A 296 23.31 -19.94 -1.03
C ASP A 296 22.86 -20.29 0.39
N LYS A 297 22.38 -21.53 0.60
CA LYS A 297 22.02 -22.06 1.93
C LYS A 297 23.22 -22.18 2.84
N GLU A 298 24.31 -22.80 2.37
CA GLU A 298 25.55 -22.94 3.16
C GLU A 298 26.14 -21.56 3.51
N ALA A 299 26.13 -20.63 2.56
CA ALA A 299 26.57 -19.25 2.78
C ALA A 299 25.66 -18.50 3.76
N PHE A 300 24.35 -18.74 3.73
CA PHE A 300 23.40 -18.20 4.71
C PHE A 300 23.64 -18.79 6.09
N GLU A 301 23.69 -20.12 6.25
CA GLU A 301 23.87 -20.80 7.53
C GLU A 301 25.17 -20.35 8.21
N LYS A 302 26.27 -20.23 7.44
CA LYS A 302 27.55 -19.70 7.95
C LYS A 302 27.44 -18.27 8.51
N ARG A 303 26.65 -17.40 7.86
CA ARG A 303 26.37 -16.04 8.37
C ARG A 303 25.45 -16.10 9.60
N ALA A 304 24.41 -16.91 9.54
CA ALA A 304 23.41 -17.09 10.59
C ALA A 304 24.01 -17.57 11.92
N GLU A 305 25.02 -18.45 11.87
CA GLU A 305 25.74 -18.96 13.04
C GLU A 305 26.29 -17.83 13.92
N GLN A 306 26.77 -16.75 13.32
CA GLN A 306 27.35 -15.64 14.08
C GLN A 306 26.29 -14.93 14.92
N TYR A 307 25.08 -14.75 14.38
CA TYR A 307 23.94 -14.21 15.12
C TYR A 307 23.45 -15.19 16.18
N LEU A 308 23.26 -16.46 15.80
CA LEU A 308 22.79 -17.52 16.71
C LEU A 308 23.71 -17.69 17.93
N SER A 309 25.01 -17.48 17.76
CA SER A 309 26.00 -17.60 18.85
C SER A 309 25.82 -16.56 19.97
N ILE A 310 25.31 -15.37 19.64
CA ILE A 310 25.08 -14.28 20.61
C ILE A 310 23.60 -14.21 21.05
N GLY A 311 22.70 -14.89 20.33
CA GLY A 311 21.27 -14.92 20.60
C GLY A 311 20.55 -13.61 20.27
N TYR A 312 19.21 -13.67 20.25
CA TYR A 312 18.36 -12.55 19.85
C TYR A 312 18.61 -11.28 20.69
N GLU A 313 18.65 -11.39 22.02
CA GLU A 313 18.85 -10.23 22.90
C GLU A 313 20.23 -9.61 22.71
N GLY A 314 21.28 -10.42 22.59
CA GLY A 314 22.64 -9.94 22.36
C GLY A 314 22.82 -9.29 20.99
N TRP A 315 22.15 -9.81 19.97
CA TRP A 315 22.11 -9.19 18.65
C TRP A 315 21.31 -7.88 18.67
N ARG A 316 20.15 -7.85 19.35
CA ARG A 316 19.30 -6.66 19.43
C ARG A 316 20.00 -5.51 20.15
N GLU A 317 20.72 -5.79 21.23
CA GLU A 317 21.50 -4.80 21.96
C GLU A 317 22.58 -4.18 21.06
N LYS A 318 23.40 -5.00 20.40
CA LYS A 318 24.43 -4.52 19.46
C LYS A 318 23.86 -3.73 18.29
N SER A 319 22.75 -4.21 17.72
CA SER A 319 22.08 -3.52 16.61
C SER A 319 21.54 -2.17 17.06
N ARG A 320 21.06 -2.07 18.30
CA ARG A 320 20.60 -0.80 18.87
C ARG A 320 21.74 0.21 19.06
N GLU A 321 22.88 -0.24 19.56
CA GLU A 321 24.08 0.61 19.72
C GLU A 321 24.54 1.15 18.37
N GLN A 322 24.71 0.27 17.39
CA GLN A 322 25.12 0.65 16.03
C GLN A 322 24.11 1.58 15.35
N PHE A 323 22.81 1.33 15.52
CA PHE A 323 21.79 2.20 14.97
C PHE A 323 21.91 3.62 15.53
N ILE A 324 22.13 3.74 16.85
CA ILE A 324 22.30 5.03 17.49
C ILE A 324 23.57 5.71 16.98
N ASP A 325 24.71 5.00 17.02
CA ASP A 325 26.00 5.54 16.61
C ASP A 325 25.97 6.03 15.16
N GLY A 326 25.46 5.20 14.23
CA GLY A 326 25.35 5.57 12.81
C GLY A 326 24.41 6.75 12.54
N MET A 327 23.34 6.88 13.33
CA MET A 327 22.43 8.02 13.24
C MET A 327 23.02 9.30 13.85
N GLU A 328 23.84 9.18 14.89
CA GLU A 328 24.59 10.31 15.47
C GLU A 328 25.69 10.79 14.51
N GLU A 329 26.46 9.87 13.91
CA GLU A 329 27.45 10.19 12.87
C GLU A 329 26.79 10.89 11.68
N TRP A 330 25.64 10.39 11.23
CA TRP A 330 24.84 11.05 10.19
C TRP A 330 24.44 12.47 10.58
N GLU A 331 23.93 12.66 11.80
CA GLU A 331 23.51 13.98 12.28
C GLU A 331 24.68 14.98 12.31
N GLU A 332 25.88 14.54 12.68
CA GLU A 332 27.07 15.38 12.69
C GLU A 332 27.47 15.84 11.28
N GLU A 333 27.38 14.95 10.28
CA GLU A 333 27.81 15.26 8.91
C GLU A 333 26.76 16.03 8.10
N TYR A 334 25.49 15.61 8.19
CA TYR A 334 24.41 16.08 7.30
C TYR A 334 23.27 16.80 8.02
N GLY A 335 23.25 16.77 9.35
CA GLY A 335 22.16 17.31 10.16
C GLY A 335 20.92 16.42 10.20
N ARG A 336 19.92 16.87 10.96
CA ARG A 336 18.68 16.13 11.19
C ARG A 336 17.63 16.37 10.10
N VAL A 337 16.70 15.41 10.00
CA VAL A 337 15.46 15.56 9.24
C VAL A 337 14.72 16.83 9.68
N ALA A 338 14.63 17.82 8.80
CA ALA A 338 13.97 19.09 9.05
C ALA A 338 12.46 19.01 8.80
N GLY A 339 12.04 18.29 7.76
CA GLY A 339 10.65 18.21 7.31
C GLY A 339 10.18 16.77 7.07
N ILE A 340 8.93 16.50 7.46
CA ILE A 340 8.26 15.21 7.24
C ILE A 340 6.86 15.48 6.70
N LEU A 341 6.56 14.98 5.52
CA LEU A 341 5.24 15.08 4.89
C LEU A 341 4.73 13.69 4.55
N PHE A 342 3.48 13.38 4.92
CA PHE A 342 2.84 12.17 4.44
C PHE A 342 2.53 12.34 2.95
N HIS A 343 2.96 11.39 2.12
CA HIS A 343 2.81 11.43 0.68
C HIS A 343 1.62 10.57 0.23
N SER A 344 1.67 9.28 0.51
CA SER A 344 0.65 8.31 0.11
C SER A 344 0.64 7.11 1.06
N ALA A 345 -0.43 6.31 0.98
CA ALA A 345 -0.50 5.00 1.59
C ALA A 345 -1.16 4.06 0.58
N TYR A 346 -0.57 2.90 0.35
CA TYR A 346 -1.10 1.93 -0.60
C TYR A 346 -0.98 0.52 -0.02
N TYR A 347 -1.96 -0.32 -0.29
CA TYR A 347 -2.01 -1.68 0.17
C TYR A 347 -1.24 -2.55 -0.82
N ASN A 348 -0.18 -3.20 -0.35
CA ASN A 348 0.55 -4.15 -1.18
C ASN A 348 -0.20 -5.48 -1.15
N GLU A 349 -0.95 -5.79 -2.21
CA GLU A 349 -1.68 -7.06 -2.34
C GLU A 349 -0.77 -8.26 -2.67
N GLY A 350 0.52 -8.04 -2.95
CA GLY A 350 1.45 -9.10 -3.35
C GLY A 350 1.37 -9.42 -4.82
N GLY A 351 2.02 -8.61 -5.64
CA GLY A 351 2.34 -8.93 -7.04
C GLY A 351 3.79 -8.54 -7.35
N ASP A 352 4.38 -9.18 -8.35
CA ASP A 352 5.76 -9.08 -8.88
C ASP A 352 6.37 -7.68 -8.79
N SER A 353 6.78 -7.30 -7.60
CA SER A 353 7.49 -6.06 -7.33
C SER A 353 8.70 -6.43 -6.51
N ALA A 354 9.85 -5.92 -6.95
CA ALA A 354 11.19 -6.22 -6.43
C ALA A 354 11.43 -5.84 -4.94
N LEU A 355 10.38 -5.63 -4.13
CA LEU A 355 10.42 -5.11 -2.75
C LEU A 355 10.05 -6.15 -1.67
N GLY A 356 10.07 -7.44 -2.04
CA GLY A 356 10.11 -8.57 -1.10
C GLY A 356 8.76 -9.12 -0.62
N PRO A 357 8.78 -10.22 0.16
CA PRO A 357 7.81 -11.34 0.04
C PRO A 357 6.59 -11.24 0.96
N ARG A 358 6.08 -10.03 1.27
CA ARG A 358 4.88 -9.92 2.13
C ARG A 358 3.78 -9.12 1.49
N SER A 359 2.94 -9.87 0.77
CA SER A 359 1.57 -9.52 0.42
C SER A 359 0.74 -9.21 1.67
N GLY A 360 -0.22 -8.30 1.56
CA GLY A 360 -1.23 -8.04 2.59
C GLY A 360 -0.91 -6.96 3.64
N VAL A 361 0.04 -6.05 3.39
CA VAL A 361 0.36 -4.94 4.32
C VAL A 361 0.31 -3.56 3.66
N TRP A 362 -0.07 -2.54 4.42
CA TRP A 362 -0.02 -1.15 3.99
C TRP A 362 1.42 -0.63 3.96
N GLN A 363 1.78 -0.03 2.83
CA GLN A 363 2.99 0.74 2.61
C GLN A 363 2.66 2.22 2.77
N LEU A 364 3.55 2.95 3.43
CA LEU A 364 3.37 4.36 3.76
C LEU A 364 4.56 5.17 3.26
N ASP A 365 4.29 6.11 2.36
CA ASP A 365 5.33 6.98 1.83
C ASP A 365 5.34 8.31 2.57
N PHE A 366 6.54 8.70 3.01
CA PHE A 366 6.80 9.98 3.66
C PHE A 366 7.89 10.73 2.93
N SER A 367 7.62 11.95 2.49
CA SER A 367 8.66 12.82 1.96
C SER A 367 9.51 13.37 3.11
N LEU A 368 10.83 13.30 2.95
CA LEU A 368 11.81 13.82 3.90
C LEU A 368 12.43 15.09 3.34
N ARG A 369 12.83 16.01 4.23
CA ARG A 369 13.60 17.22 3.87
C ARG A 369 14.69 17.46 4.88
N PHE A 370 15.86 17.85 4.42
CA PHE A 370 17.01 18.20 5.26
C PHE A 370 17.32 19.70 5.21
N SER A 371 16.79 20.44 4.24
CA SER A 371 16.81 21.90 4.21
C SER A 371 15.44 22.52 3.91
N GLU A 372 15.28 23.82 4.22
CA GLU A 372 14.06 24.57 3.87
C GLU A 372 13.93 24.85 2.36
N GLU A 373 15.04 24.81 1.61
CA GLU A 373 15.10 25.11 0.18
C GLU A 373 14.86 23.88 -0.71
N GLU A 374 14.91 22.66 -0.16
CA GLU A 374 14.65 21.42 -0.90
C GLU A 374 13.18 21.29 -1.34
N SER A 375 12.98 21.22 -2.65
CA SER A 375 11.70 20.80 -3.23
C SER A 375 11.50 19.31 -2.94
N GLY A 376 10.60 19.01 -2.00
CA GLY A 376 10.23 17.63 -1.67
C GLY A 376 9.78 16.83 -2.91
N GLY A 377 10.07 15.54 -2.91
CA GLY A 377 9.77 14.63 -4.01
C GLY A 377 10.29 13.23 -3.73
N GLU A 378 11.40 13.13 -3.00
CA GLU A 378 11.95 11.86 -2.52
C GLU A 378 11.57 11.60 -1.07
N GLY A 379 11.60 10.33 -0.66
CA GLY A 379 11.21 9.99 0.68
C GLY A 379 11.44 8.53 1.06
N ILE A 380 10.91 8.18 2.21
CA ILE A 380 11.00 6.85 2.81
C ILE A 380 9.67 6.12 2.70
N THR A 381 9.74 4.82 2.40
CA THR A 381 8.60 3.91 2.43
C THR A 381 8.70 3.04 3.68
N LEU A 382 7.62 3.04 4.47
CA LEU A 382 7.50 2.30 5.73
C LEU A 382 6.35 1.29 5.65
N ALA A 383 6.59 0.08 6.12
CA ALA A 383 5.52 -0.88 6.42
C ALA A 383 5.31 -0.94 7.93
N VAL A 384 4.07 -0.74 8.40
CA VAL A 384 3.77 -0.72 9.84
C VAL A 384 2.78 -1.83 10.18
N THR A 385 3.20 -2.80 10.98
CA THR A 385 2.37 -3.95 11.36
C THR A 385 2.33 -4.08 12.88
N LYS A 386 1.11 -4.06 13.47
CA LYS A 386 0.91 -4.13 14.93
C LYS A 386 1.76 -3.12 15.73
N GLY A 387 2.01 -1.94 15.16
CA GLY A 387 2.81 -0.88 15.79
C GLY A 387 4.33 -1.02 15.63
N LYS A 388 4.80 -2.11 15.00
CA LYS A 388 6.21 -2.30 14.61
C LYS A 388 6.46 -1.80 13.20
N ILE A 389 7.63 -1.23 12.97
CA ILE A 389 8.01 -0.58 11.72
C ILE A 389 9.07 -1.40 11.00
N ARG A 390 8.87 -1.55 9.70
CA ARG A 390 9.87 -2.08 8.79
C ARG A 390 10.19 -1.05 7.73
N LEU A 391 11.47 -0.82 7.51
CA LEU A 391 11.95 0.03 6.43
C LEU A 391 11.87 -0.73 5.12
N LYS A 392 11.30 -0.10 4.07
CA LYS A 392 11.14 -0.71 2.74
C LYS A 392 11.98 -0.02 1.67
N GLY A 393 12.76 0.98 2.06
CA GLY A 393 13.58 1.80 1.16
C GLY A 393 12.97 3.17 0.93
N GLY A 394 13.20 3.73 -0.26
CA GLY A 394 12.68 5.03 -0.63
C GLY A 394 12.14 5.07 -2.04
N TYR A 395 11.27 6.03 -2.28
CA TYR A 395 10.61 6.27 -3.55
C TYR A 395 11.17 7.53 -4.22
N TYR A 396 11.17 7.54 -5.57
CA TYR A 396 11.76 8.58 -6.42
C TYR A 396 13.24 8.92 -6.11
N ARG A 397 14.04 7.93 -5.70
CA ARG A 397 15.47 8.13 -5.36
C ARG A 397 16.28 8.64 -6.56
N SER A 398 17.07 9.67 -6.35
CA SER A 398 18.25 9.96 -7.17
C SER A 398 19.52 9.56 -6.42
N ASP A 399 20.49 8.95 -7.10
CA ASP A 399 21.68 8.35 -6.47
C ASP A 399 22.51 9.34 -5.64
N ASP A 400 22.44 10.63 -5.98
CA ASP A 400 23.23 11.69 -5.34
C ASP A 400 22.46 12.51 -4.28
N SER A 401 21.19 12.21 -3.99
CA SER A 401 20.42 13.01 -3.03
C SER A 401 20.79 12.72 -1.57
N ILE A 402 20.61 13.74 -0.71
CA ILE A 402 20.75 13.59 0.74
C ILE A 402 19.75 12.59 1.32
N VAL A 403 18.56 12.46 0.72
CA VAL A 403 17.54 11.48 1.13
C VAL A 403 18.01 10.07 0.80
N SER A 404 18.57 9.83 -0.39
CA SER A 404 19.13 8.54 -0.77
C SER A 404 20.27 8.11 0.13
N ARG A 405 21.18 9.03 0.48
CA ARG A 405 22.26 8.80 1.45
C ARG A 405 21.73 8.51 2.85
N PHE A 406 20.71 9.25 3.29
CA PHE A 406 20.07 9.02 4.57
C PHE A 406 19.44 7.63 4.66
N LEU A 407 18.76 7.20 3.59
CA LEU A 407 18.16 5.88 3.53
C LEU A 407 19.21 4.77 3.52
N ASN A 408 20.37 4.99 2.90
CA ASN A 408 21.48 4.05 2.97
C ASN A 408 22.03 3.98 4.40
N ALA A 409 22.32 5.12 5.04
CA ALA A 409 22.77 5.15 6.43
C ALA A 409 21.76 4.49 7.38
N LEU A 410 20.47 4.78 7.21
CA LEU A 410 19.40 4.19 8.00
C LEU A 410 19.28 2.67 7.75
N SER A 411 19.51 2.20 6.53
CA SER A 411 19.50 0.77 6.20
C SER A 411 20.75 0.04 6.70
N GLU A 412 21.92 0.66 6.61
CA GLU A 412 23.18 0.14 7.16
C GLU A 412 23.13 0.07 8.68
N ALA A 413 22.46 1.05 9.30
CA ALA A 413 22.16 1.09 10.74
C ALA A 413 21.10 0.05 11.19
N ASP A 414 20.12 -0.29 10.33
CA ASP A 414 19.03 -1.23 10.63
C ASP A 414 19.43 -2.71 10.38
N PHE A 415 20.32 -2.97 9.42
CA PHE A 415 20.71 -4.32 9.02
C PHE A 415 22.21 -4.55 9.15
N TYR A 416 22.64 -5.00 10.33
CA TYR A 416 23.98 -5.52 10.44
C TYR A 416 24.09 -6.89 9.75
N THR A 417 24.79 -6.92 8.61
CA THR A 417 25.75 -8.00 8.36
C THR A 417 26.89 -7.82 9.34
N LEU A 418 27.10 -8.75 10.28
CA LEU A 418 28.36 -8.80 11.02
C LEU A 418 29.50 -8.68 9.99
N PRO A 419 30.45 -7.73 10.14
CA PRO A 419 31.59 -7.63 9.25
C PRO A 419 32.19 -9.01 9.23
N TYR A 420 32.45 -9.52 8.03
CA TYR A 420 33.31 -10.67 7.88
C TYR A 420 34.49 -10.43 8.82
N ALA A 421 34.65 -11.30 9.81
CA ALA A 421 35.97 -11.44 10.41
C ALA A 421 36.86 -11.80 9.21
N GLU A 422 37.60 -10.81 8.71
CA GLU A 422 38.61 -11.02 7.70
C GLU A 422 39.54 -12.11 8.25
N GLU A 423 39.45 -13.31 7.69
CA GLU A 423 40.49 -14.33 7.79
C GLU A 423 41.55 -14.11 6.71
#